data_AF-A0A0S2EIW4-F1
#
_entry.id   AF-A0A0S2EIW4-F1
#
_cell.length_a   1.000
_cell.length_b   1.000
_cell.length_c   1.000
_cell.angle_alpha   90.00
_cell.angle_beta   90.00
_cell.angle_gamma   90.00
#
_symmetry.space_group_name_H-M   'P 1'
#
loop_
_entity.id
_entity.type
_entity.pdbx_description
1 polymer ?
#
loop_
_entity_poly.entity_id
_entity_poly.type
_entity_poly.pdbx_seq_one_letter_code
_entity_poly.pdbx_strand_id
1 'polypeptide(L)'
;MFWFRRAVPVDLRDAIGKREELVSLGTKDPKIARVKYAPVLAEVEARWANLRSGQRTLTEREAHEIARTAHDTRLEWHQDEPSEQFA
;
A
#
# COMPACT_ATOMS: atom_id res chain seq x y z
N MET A 1 6.49 3.47 21.53
CA MET A 1 6.27 3.61 20.07
C MET A 1 4.78 3.76 19.88
N PHE A 2 4.34 4.75 19.13
CA PHE A 2 2.92 4.97 18.87
C PHE A 2 2.43 4.15 17.68
N TRP A 3 1.16 3.76 17.75
CA TRP A 3 0.51 2.89 16.77
C TRP A 3 -0.83 3.50 16.35
N PHE A 4 -1.12 3.40 15.06
CA PHE A 4 -2.44 3.57 14.50
C PHE A 4 -3.22 2.27 14.66
N ARG A 5 -4.47 2.37 15.10
CA ARG A 5 -5.41 1.25 15.25
C ARG A 5 -6.75 1.65 14.68
N ARG A 6 -7.31 0.82 13.81
CA ARG A 6 -8.67 1.00 13.28
C ARG A 6 -9.30 -0.36 13.01
N ALA A 7 -10.57 -0.52 13.39
CA ALA A 7 -11.31 -1.73 13.08
C ALA A 7 -11.56 -1.83 11.57
N VAL A 8 -11.34 -3.01 11.00
CA VAL A 8 -11.64 -3.28 9.60
C VAL A 8 -13.17 -3.32 9.43
N PRO A 9 -13.73 -2.58 8.44
CA PRO A 9 -15.14 -2.61 8.10
C PRO A 9 -15.64 -4.04 7.85
N VAL A 10 -16.85 -4.35 8.30
CA VAL A 10 -17.38 -5.73 8.30
C VAL A 10 -17.37 -6.35 6.90
N ASP A 11 -17.72 -5.56 5.89
CA ASP A 11 -17.74 -5.92 4.48
C ASP A 11 -16.37 -6.31 3.91
N LEU A 12 -15.27 -5.86 4.53
CA LEU A 12 -13.91 -6.12 4.08
C LEU A 12 -13.19 -7.19 4.89
N ARG A 13 -13.77 -7.69 5.98
CA ARG A 13 -13.08 -8.63 6.88
C ARG A 13 -12.74 -9.95 6.21
N ASP A 14 -13.65 -10.47 5.40
CA ASP A 14 -13.44 -11.74 4.70
C ASP A 14 -12.40 -11.61 3.58
N ALA A 15 -12.39 -10.47 2.88
CA ALA A 15 -11.40 -10.18 1.84
C ALA A 15 -9.99 -9.93 2.40
N ILE A 16 -9.88 -9.25 3.55
CA ILE A 16 -8.59 -8.88 4.16
C ILE A 16 -8.06 -9.98 5.11
N GLY A 17 -8.95 -10.81 5.67
CA GLY A 17 -8.60 -11.83 6.67
C GLY A 17 -8.22 -11.28 8.04
N LYS A 18 -8.53 -10.01 8.33
CA LYS A 18 -8.17 -9.32 9.58
C LYS A 18 -9.36 -8.54 10.15
N ARG A 19 -9.34 -8.35 11.47
CA ARG A 19 -10.36 -7.57 12.21
C ARG A 19 -9.93 -6.14 12.53
N GLU A 20 -8.63 -5.90 12.62
CA GLU A 20 -8.05 -4.59 12.91
C GLU A 20 -6.85 -4.34 12.00
N GLU A 21 -6.71 -3.09 11.57
CA GLU A 21 -5.51 -2.57 10.93
C GLU A 21 -4.64 -1.92 12.02
N LEU A 22 -3.43 -2.45 12.18
CA LEU A 22 -2.43 -2.00 13.15
C LEU A 22 -1.18 -1.55 12.39
N VAL A 23 -0.93 -0.23 12.38
CA VAL A 23 0.21 0.36 11.67
C VAL A 23 1.10 1.11 12.67
N SER A 24 2.40 0.84 12.65
CA SER A 24 3.36 1.58 13.49
C SER A 24 3.54 3.00 12.97
N LEU A 25 3.44 4.00 13.84
CA LEU A 25 3.66 5.41 13.45
C LEU A 25 5.15 5.79 13.39
N GLY A 26 6.07 4.86 13.67
CA GLY A 26 7.50 5.14 13.51
C GLY A 26 8.05 6.16 14.51
N THR A 27 7.34 6.45 15.62
CA THR A 27 7.74 7.50 16.57
C THR A 27 7.35 7.17 18.01
N LYS A 28 8.14 7.68 18.97
CA LYS A 28 7.82 7.69 20.41
C LYS A 28 7.35 9.06 20.90
N ASP A 29 7.30 10.08 20.03
CA ASP A 29 6.83 11.43 20.36
C ASP A 29 5.31 11.54 20.09
N PRO A 30 4.49 11.90 21.09
CA PRO A 30 3.04 12.01 20.93
C PRO A 30 2.60 13.13 19.97
N LYS A 31 3.34 14.23 19.85
CA LYS A 31 3.03 15.32 18.93
C LYS A 31 3.23 14.87 17.49
N ILE A 32 4.37 14.22 17.22
CA ILE A 32 4.66 13.65 15.89
C ILE A 32 3.65 12.54 15.57
N ALA A 33 3.30 11.69 16.54
CA ALA A 33 2.30 10.64 16.34
C ALA A 33 0.94 11.21 15.92
N ARG A 34 0.49 12.30 16.56
CA ARG A 34 -0.77 12.96 16.21
C ARG A 34 -0.78 13.49 14.78
N VAL A 35 0.33 14.06 14.32
CA VAL A 35 0.47 14.53 12.93
C VAL A 35 0.48 13.35 11.95
N LYS A 36 1.20 12.27 12.27
CA LYS A 36 1.29 11.06 11.42
C LYS A 36 0.01 10.23 11.36
N TYR A 37 -0.91 10.42 12.31
CA TYR A 37 -2.16 9.64 12.33
C TYR A 37 -3.04 9.95 11.12
N ALA A 38 -3.19 11.23 10.73
CA ALA A 38 -4.02 11.65 9.60
C ALA A 38 -3.59 11.05 8.25
N PRO A 39 -2.31 11.08 7.82
CA PRO A 39 -1.89 10.47 6.57
C PRO A 39 -2.05 8.95 6.57
N VAL A 40 -1.74 8.27 7.69
CA VAL A 40 -1.94 6.80 7.80
C VAL A 40 -3.42 6.45 7.71
N LEU A 41 -4.30 7.23 8.33
CA LEU A 41 -5.74 7.06 8.20
C LEU A 41 -6.19 7.19 6.73
N ALA A 42 -5.73 8.23 6.03
CA ALA A 42 -6.08 8.46 4.63
C ALA A 42 -5.61 7.31 3.73
N GLU A 43 -4.40 6.80 3.95
CA GLU A 43 -3.85 5.65 3.22
C GLU A 43 -4.70 4.40 3.46
N VAL A 44 -5.04 4.09 4.72
CA VAL A 44 -5.88 2.94 5.07
C VAL A 44 -7.26 3.03 4.44
N GLU A 45 -7.90 4.20 4.49
CA GLU A 45 -9.20 4.42 3.85
C GLU A 45 -9.12 4.30 2.33
N ALA A 46 -8.06 4.81 1.69
CA ALA A 46 -7.86 4.66 0.26
C ALA A 46 -7.71 3.18 -0.14
N ARG A 47 -6.96 2.38 0.63
CA ARG A 47 -6.85 0.93 0.40
C ARG A 47 -8.20 0.25 0.52
N TRP A 48 -9.01 0.60 1.51
CA TRP A 48 -10.36 0.04 1.68
C TRP A 48 -11.32 0.48 0.58
N ALA A 49 -11.26 1.74 0.13
CA ALA A 49 -12.04 2.21 -1.00
C ALA A 49 -11.69 1.44 -2.29
N ASN A 50 -10.40 1.20 -2.53
CA ASN A 50 -9.93 0.40 -3.67
C ASN A 50 -10.41 -1.05 -3.61
N LEU A 51 -10.44 -1.66 -2.42
CA LEU A 51 -11.00 -3.02 -2.27
C LEU A 51 -12.51 -3.05 -2.58
N ARG A 52 -13.24 -1.99 -2.23
CA ARG A 52 -14.67 -1.87 -2.52
C ARG A 52 -14.99 -1.59 -3.98
N SER A 53 -14.10 -0.92 -4.72
CA SER A 53 -14.29 -0.70 -6.15
C SER A 53 -14.25 -2.01 -6.96
N GLY A 54 -13.84 -3.11 -6.33
CA GLY A 54 -13.77 -4.43 -6.95
C GLY A 54 -12.61 -4.57 -7.93
N GLN A 55 -12.55 -5.73 -8.58
CA GLN A 55 -11.56 -5.97 -9.62
C GLN A 55 -11.96 -5.24 -10.91
N ARG A 56 -11.13 -4.31 -11.36
CA ARG A 56 -11.28 -3.71 -12.69
C ARG A 56 -10.52 -4.54 -13.71
N THR A 57 -11.11 -4.75 -14.88
CA THR A 57 -10.38 -5.29 -16.02
C THR A 57 -9.54 -4.19 -16.62
N LEU A 58 -8.25 -4.46 -16.86
CA LEU A 58 -7.36 -3.54 -17.55
C LEU A 58 -7.50 -3.73 -19.06
N THR A 59 -7.51 -2.63 -19.81
CA THR A 59 -7.23 -2.70 -21.25
C THR A 59 -5.77 -3.09 -21.48
N GLU A 60 -5.47 -3.64 -22.65
CA GLU A 60 -4.09 -3.98 -23.05
C GLU A 60 -3.15 -2.77 -22.92
N ARG A 61 -3.63 -1.58 -23.31
CA ARG A 61 -2.89 -0.31 -23.18
C ARG A 61 -2.54 0.01 -21.73
N GLU A 62 -3.53 -0.02 -20.83
CA GLU A 62 -3.31 0.27 -19.41
C GLU A 62 -2.39 -0.76 -18.75
N ALA A 63 -2.52 -2.04 -19.13
CA ALA A 63 -1.62 -3.08 -18.67
C ALA A 63 -0.17 -2.79 -19.10
N HIS A 64 0.05 -2.38 -20.35
CA HIS A 64 1.38 -2.00 -20.84
C HIS A 64 1.93 -0.74 -20.17
N GLU A 65 1.09 0.26 -19.89
CA GLU A 65 1.50 1.47 -19.17
C GLU A 65 1.97 1.13 -17.75
N ILE A 66 1.23 0.28 -17.03
CA ILE A 66 1.63 -0.21 -15.70
C ILE A 66 2.93 -1.03 -15.78
N ALA A 67 3.03 -1.92 -16.78
CA ALA A 67 4.20 -2.76 -16.98
C ALA A 67 5.46 -1.94 -17.29
N ARG A 68 5.33 -0.84 -18.03
CA ARG A 68 6.45 0.06 -18.34
C ARG A 68 7.04 0.66 -17.06
N THR A 69 6.21 1.21 -16.19
CA THR A 69 6.69 1.79 -14.92
C THR A 69 7.43 0.75 -14.08
N ALA A 70 6.88 -0.46 -13.97
CA ALA A 70 7.53 -1.55 -13.24
C ALA A 70 8.86 -1.98 -13.89
N HIS A 71 8.92 -2.01 -15.22
CA HIS A 71 10.13 -2.29 -15.99
C HIS A 71 11.20 -1.21 -15.75
N ASP A 72 10.83 0.06 -15.81
CA ASP A 72 11.77 1.17 -15.68
C ASP A 72 12.35 1.23 -14.26
N THR A 73 11.52 1.10 -13.22
CA THR A 73 11.99 0.97 -11.83
C THR A 73 12.92 -0.24 -11.64
N ARG A 74 12.61 -1.36 -12.30
CA ARG A 74 13.48 -2.54 -12.27
C ARG A 74 14.84 -2.25 -12.89
N LEU A 75 14.88 -1.58 -14.04
CA LEU A 75 16.13 -1.25 -14.71
C LEU A 75 16.96 -0.26 -13.90
N GLU A 76 16.32 0.71 -13.22
CA GLU A 76 17.01 1.62 -12.31
C GLU A 76 17.71 0.88 -11.16
N TRP A 77 17.04 -0.11 -10.55
CA TRP A 77 17.64 -0.88 -9.44
C TRP A 77 18.77 -1.82 -9.88
N HIS A 78 18.76 -2.27 -11.13
CA HIS A 78 19.72 -3.22 -11.68
C HIS A 78 20.44 -2.64 -12.91
N GLN A 79 20.76 -1.34 -12.89
CA GLN A 79 21.27 -0.63 -14.07
C GLN A 79 22.55 -1.27 -14.65
N ASP A 80 23.42 -1.75 -13.76
CA ASP A 80 24.74 -2.28 -14.12
C ASP A 80 24.66 -3.78 -14.47
N GLU A 81 23.73 -4.51 -13.84
CA GLU A 81 23.55 -5.96 -14.01
C GLU A 81 22.06 -6.34 -14.12
N PRO A 82 21.36 -5.98 -15.22
CA PRO A 82 19.91 -6.15 -15.33
C PRO A 82 19.42 -7.60 -15.24
N SER A 83 20.32 -8.57 -15.47
CA SER A 83 20.06 -10.01 -15.38
C SER A 83 20.17 -10.58 -13.96
N GLU A 84 20.83 -9.88 -13.03
CA GLU A 84 21.05 -10.36 -11.65
C GLU A 84 19.94 -9.89 -10.72
N GLN A 85 18.77 -10.52 -10.87
CA GLN A 85 17.51 -10.10 -10.21
C GLN A 85 17.19 -10.89 -8.94
N PHE A 86 17.91 -11.99 -8.66
CA PHE A 86 17.54 -12.97 -7.63
C PHE A 86 18.69 -13.36 -6.67
N ALA A 87 19.72 -12.52 -6.56
CA ALA A 87 20.84 -12.76 -5.64
C ALA A 87 20.43 -12.61 -4.17
#